data_AF-A0A7Z8PAE5-F1
#
_entry.id   AF-A0A7Z8PAE5-F1
#
_cell.length_a   1.000
_cell.length_b   1.000
_cell.length_c   1.000
_cell.angle_alpha   90.00
_cell.angle_beta   90.00
_cell.angle_gamma   90.00
#
_symmetry.space_group_name_H-M   'P 1'
#
loop_
_entity.id
_entity.type
_entity.pdbx_description
1 polymer ?
#
loop_
_entity_poly.entity_id
_entity_poly.type
_entity_poly.pdbx_seq_one_letter_code
_entity_poly.pdbx_strand_id
1 'polypeptide(L)'
;MNDHLADIVICGGGLAGLCSALQIKQQRPETRVVVIERQRFPLAEAAHKVGESSVEIGAHYFAEILGLRDHIQQQQLPKLGLRYFFGSHTPERLETRCEMGGNRFLEAKSYQLDRGRLENHLAERVCAAGVELIAGARVREIDLAEGGAPHRIRYECDGQSHEVQSRWIFDASGRASLLKRRLGLAEDSPHRAHAVWFRINHRLRIDDACDDADWAARHHHAGQRWLSTVHLMGAGYWVWFIPLASGATSVGIVCDKDLHSYDEIKNFPLAMEWLRQHEPLAAQMIEPHSQQLMDFVGYRSYSYGCKQVFSEFWALIGESGFFLDPFYSPGSDFIAMGNTMAVDLLMRSLNGESGIGQRAAVLDGILQSLFRNHLGIYHRQYPLFANAKVMAAKVVWDFAYYWAIPATLFFHGQLTNVSVYARNRAVFDAVAELGVEVQELFRRWHQLDQDPYAGSYVDVPELPIMAELNAGLLAEWDAGETIRGLRRHADLLHEMAGELRDYIQAQHPQLPLADLPRLQACSAGSRCYWDRVWQGLHGVPA
;
A
#
# COMPACT_ATOMS: atom_id res chain seq x y z
N MET A 1 -22.82 0.57 -37.82
CA MET A 1 -22.38 0.98 -36.47
C MET A 1 -20.88 1.21 -36.57
N ASN A 2 -20.34 2.30 -36.02
CA ASN A 2 -18.92 2.64 -36.18
C ASN A 2 -18.06 1.65 -35.37
N ASP A 3 -17.43 0.69 -36.05
CA ASP A 3 -16.51 -0.29 -35.44
C ASP A 3 -15.31 0.36 -34.71
N HIS A 4 -15.10 1.67 -34.85
CA HIS A 4 -14.01 2.43 -34.22
C HIS A 4 -14.37 3.16 -32.91
N LEU A 5 -15.63 3.12 -32.46
CA LEU A 5 -16.07 3.80 -31.22
C LEU A 5 -16.23 2.81 -30.06
N ALA A 6 -15.35 2.91 -29.06
CA ALA A 6 -15.46 2.21 -27.78
C ALA A 6 -16.20 3.07 -26.75
N ASP A 7 -16.76 2.45 -25.72
CA ASP A 7 -17.29 3.20 -24.57
C ASP A 7 -16.11 3.78 -23.76
N ILE A 8 -15.09 2.95 -23.55
CA ILE A 8 -13.89 3.30 -22.79
C ILE A 8 -12.63 2.69 -23.41
N VAL A 9 -11.55 3.47 -23.41
CA VAL A 9 -10.18 3.02 -23.68
C VAL A 9 -9.37 3.10 -22.40
N ILE A 10 -8.68 2.02 -22.04
CA ILE A 10 -7.78 1.94 -20.90
C ILE A 10 -6.35 1.88 -21.44
N CYS A 11 -5.57 2.92 -21.16
CA CYS A 11 -4.19 3.05 -21.60
C CYS A 11 -3.26 2.39 -20.57
N GLY A 12 -2.85 1.14 -20.81
CA GLY A 12 -2.04 0.32 -19.92
C GLY A 12 -2.81 -0.90 -19.40
N GLY A 13 -2.25 -2.09 -19.63
CA GLY A 13 -2.75 -3.40 -19.20
C GLY A 13 -1.90 -4.02 -18.09
N GLY A 14 -1.43 -3.22 -17.14
CA GLY A 14 -0.94 -3.72 -15.85
C GLY A 14 -2.06 -3.88 -14.84
N LEU A 15 -1.71 -4.15 -13.58
CA LEU A 15 -2.64 -4.50 -12.49
C LEU A 15 -3.82 -3.53 -12.39
N ALA A 16 -3.58 -2.22 -12.35
CA ALA A 16 -4.66 -1.22 -12.30
C ALA A 16 -5.60 -1.29 -13.50
N GLY A 17 -5.04 -1.36 -14.71
CA GLY A 17 -5.79 -1.39 -15.96
C GLY A 17 -6.63 -2.66 -16.10
N LEU A 18 -6.01 -3.83 -15.94
CA LEU A 18 -6.69 -5.12 -16.06
C LEU A 18 -7.76 -5.30 -14.97
N CYS A 19 -7.48 -4.93 -13.72
CA CYS A 19 -8.48 -4.96 -12.65
C CYS A 19 -9.68 -4.06 -12.96
N SER A 20 -9.45 -2.82 -13.41
CA SER A 20 -10.53 -1.90 -13.76
C SER A 20 -11.37 -2.44 -14.94
N ALA A 21 -10.71 -2.99 -15.97
CA ALA A 21 -11.39 -3.60 -17.11
C ALA A 21 -12.31 -4.75 -16.70
N LEU A 22 -11.83 -5.63 -15.82
CA LEU A 22 -12.63 -6.74 -15.29
C LEU A 22 -13.82 -6.24 -14.46
N GLN A 23 -13.59 -5.27 -13.57
CA GLN A 23 -14.64 -4.67 -12.75
C GLN A 23 -15.73 -4.02 -13.60
N ILE A 24 -15.35 -3.33 -14.69
CA ILE A 24 -16.30 -2.75 -15.65
C ILE A 24 -17.16 -3.85 -16.27
N LYS A 25 -16.55 -4.95 -16.76
CA LYS A 25 -17.30 -6.05 -17.36
C LYS A 25 -18.23 -6.77 -16.37
N GLN A 26 -17.85 -6.85 -15.10
CA GLN A 26 -18.70 -7.43 -14.05
C GLN A 26 -19.95 -6.58 -13.77
N GLN A 27 -19.80 -5.25 -13.76
CA GLN A 27 -20.91 -4.33 -13.48
C GLN A 27 -21.79 -4.08 -14.71
N ARG A 28 -21.19 -4.07 -15.91
CA ARG A 28 -21.87 -3.77 -17.16
C ARG A 28 -21.30 -4.61 -18.31
N PRO A 29 -21.76 -5.87 -18.47
CA PRO A 29 -21.21 -6.83 -19.44
C PRO A 29 -21.26 -6.37 -20.90
N GLU A 30 -22.13 -5.44 -21.27
CA GLU A 30 -22.26 -4.91 -22.62
C GLU A 30 -21.28 -3.77 -22.94
N THR A 31 -20.61 -3.19 -21.93
CA THR A 31 -19.65 -2.10 -22.17
C THR A 31 -18.52 -2.58 -23.09
N ARG A 32 -18.28 -1.81 -24.15
CA ARG A 32 -17.16 -2.02 -25.07
C ARG A 32 -15.89 -1.39 -24.48
N VAL A 33 -15.03 -2.25 -23.93
CA VAL A 33 -13.76 -1.89 -23.31
C VAL A 33 -12.61 -2.27 -24.23
N VAL A 34 -11.73 -1.32 -24.51
CA VAL A 34 -10.46 -1.55 -25.21
C VAL A 34 -9.31 -1.28 -24.25
N VAL A 35 -8.38 -2.23 -24.09
CA VAL A 35 -7.16 -2.07 -23.29
C VAL A 35 -5.98 -2.05 -24.25
N ILE A 36 -5.15 -1.01 -24.19
CA ILE A 36 -3.93 -0.90 -25.00
C ILE A 36 -2.72 -1.11 -24.09
N GLU A 37 -1.97 -2.19 -24.29
CA GLU A 37 -0.82 -2.57 -23.45
C GLU A 37 0.45 -2.75 -24.29
N ARG A 38 1.55 -2.14 -23.83
CA ARG A 38 2.84 -2.16 -24.54
C ARG A 38 3.54 -3.51 -24.50
N GLN A 39 3.32 -4.30 -23.45
CA GLN A 39 3.89 -5.64 -23.29
C GLN A 39 3.03 -6.69 -23.98
N ARG A 40 3.65 -7.82 -24.31
CA ARG A 40 2.94 -9.01 -24.80
C ARG A 40 2.75 -9.98 -23.66
N PHE A 41 1.61 -10.67 -23.68
CA PHE A 41 1.32 -11.78 -22.78
C PHE A 41 1.76 -13.11 -23.43
N PRO A 42 2.16 -14.13 -22.65
CA PRO A 42 2.30 -14.09 -21.20
C PRO A 42 3.52 -13.30 -20.72
N LEU A 43 3.37 -12.66 -19.56
CA LEU A 43 4.41 -11.98 -18.81
C LEU A 43 5.30 -12.99 -18.10
N ALA A 44 6.54 -12.61 -17.81
CA ALA A 44 7.42 -13.37 -16.93
C ALA A 44 6.76 -13.55 -15.56
N GLU A 45 6.71 -14.79 -15.06
CA GLU A 45 5.95 -15.14 -13.86
C GLU A 45 6.40 -14.34 -12.62
N ALA A 46 7.70 -14.38 -12.35
CA ALA A 46 8.38 -13.53 -11.37
C ALA A 46 9.22 -12.46 -12.09
N ALA A 47 9.66 -11.45 -11.34
CA ALA A 47 10.46 -10.33 -11.87
C ALA A 47 9.80 -9.53 -13.03
N HIS A 48 8.48 -9.60 -13.19
CA HIS A 48 7.75 -8.74 -14.13
C HIS A 48 7.64 -7.29 -13.62
N LYS A 49 7.12 -7.09 -12.41
CA LYS A 49 6.94 -5.77 -11.80
C LYS A 49 6.89 -5.88 -10.27
N VAL A 50 7.37 -4.84 -9.58
CA VAL A 50 7.29 -4.70 -8.11
C VAL A 50 5.89 -4.29 -7.65
N GLY A 51 5.59 -4.61 -6.39
CA GLY A 51 4.27 -4.49 -5.77
C GLY A 51 3.67 -5.88 -5.52
N GLU A 52 4.42 -6.74 -4.83
CA GLU A 52 4.10 -8.15 -4.60
C GLU A 52 3.37 -8.37 -3.26
N SER A 53 3.54 -7.49 -2.29
CA SER A 53 2.87 -7.57 -0.98
C SER A 53 1.53 -6.83 -1.02
N SER A 54 0.42 -7.50 -0.73
CA SER A 54 -0.88 -6.85 -0.52
C SER A 54 -1.19 -6.64 0.96
N VAL A 55 -2.12 -5.73 1.25
CA VAL A 55 -2.78 -5.57 2.55
C VAL A 55 -4.30 -5.57 2.34
N GLU A 56 -5.09 -5.34 3.38
CA GLU A 56 -6.47 -5.79 3.48
C GLU A 56 -7.37 -5.27 2.34
N ILE A 57 -7.34 -3.98 2.01
CA ILE A 57 -8.17 -3.39 0.94
C ILE A 57 -7.84 -4.02 -0.42
N GLY A 58 -6.55 -4.05 -0.81
CA GLY A 58 -6.12 -4.61 -2.08
C GLY A 58 -6.41 -6.11 -2.17
N ALA A 59 -6.19 -6.85 -1.10
CA ALA A 59 -6.49 -8.27 -1.01
C ALA A 59 -7.99 -8.56 -1.15
N HIS A 60 -8.84 -7.79 -0.47
CA HIS A 60 -10.30 -7.88 -0.57
C HIS A 60 -10.80 -7.51 -1.96
N TYR A 61 -10.22 -6.47 -2.58
CA TYR A 61 -10.54 -6.08 -3.94
C TYR A 61 -10.26 -7.21 -4.94
N PHE A 62 -9.08 -7.84 -4.88
CA PHE A 62 -8.77 -8.94 -5.79
C PHE A 62 -9.62 -10.18 -5.52
N ALA A 63 -9.75 -10.59 -4.25
CA ALA A 63 -10.42 -11.84 -3.90
C ALA A 63 -11.95 -11.75 -4.08
N GLU A 64 -12.57 -10.71 -3.54
CA GLU A 64 -14.04 -10.59 -3.45
C GLU A 64 -14.63 -9.77 -4.58
N ILE A 65 -14.15 -8.54 -4.78
CA ILE A 65 -14.76 -7.62 -5.75
C ILE A 65 -14.51 -8.10 -7.18
N LEU A 66 -13.28 -8.53 -7.48
CA LEU A 66 -12.93 -9.06 -8.80
C LEU A 66 -13.19 -10.57 -8.94
N GLY A 67 -13.52 -11.28 -7.86
CA GLY A 67 -13.77 -12.72 -7.89
C GLY A 67 -12.54 -13.53 -8.31
N LEU A 68 -11.37 -13.23 -7.74
CA LEU A 68 -10.10 -13.95 -7.98
C LEU A 68 -9.69 -14.84 -6.79
N ARG A 69 -10.57 -15.01 -5.79
CA ARG A 69 -10.27 -15.79 -4.57
C ARG A 69 -9.63 -17.15 -4.87
N ASP A 70 -10.23 -17.94 -5.76
CA ASP A 70 -9.75 -19.29 -6.07
C ASP A 70 -8.34 -19.27 -6.65
N HIS A 71 -8.07 -18.38 -7.61
CA HIS A 71 -6.74 -18.22 -8.19
C HIS A 71 -5.73 -17.83 -7.11
N ILE A 72 -6.05 -16.83 -6.28
CA ILE A 72 -5.14 -16.35 -5.24
C ILE A 72 -4.84 -17.46 -4.22
N GLN A 73 -5.85 -18.16 -3.72
CA GLN A 73 -5.65 -19.20 -2.70
C GLN A 73 -4.86 -20.41 -3.23
N GLN A 74 -4.98 -20.72 -4.52
CA GLN A 74 -4.30 -21.87 -5.12
C GLN A 74 -2.92 -21.54 -5.69
N GLN A 75 -2.72 -20.31 -6.16
CA GLN A 75 -1.59 -19.93 -7.00
C GLN A 75 -0.72 -18.82 -6.38
N GLN A 76 -1.08 -18.27 -5.22
CA GLN A 76 -0.30 -17.24 -4.52
C GLN A 76 -0.03 -17.67 -3.07
N LEU A 77 0.85 -16.96 -2.37
CA LEU A 77 1.13 -17.26 -0.96
C LEU A 77 0.20 -16.48 -0.04
N PRO A 78 -0.36 -17.11 1.00
CA PRO A 78 -1.00 -16.37 2.08
C PRO A 78 0.06 -15.55 2.81
N LYS A 79 -0.32 -14.37 3.29
CA LYS A 79 0.59 -13.49 4.02
C LYS A 79 0.24 -13.49 5.51
N LEU A 80 1.22 -13.79 6.35
CA LEU A 80 1.08 -13.82 7.82
C LEU A 80 1.00 -12.40 8.44
N GLY A 81 1.01 -11.36 7.60
CA GLY A 81 1.05 -9.95 7.98
C GLY A 81 2.38 -9.29 7.64
N LEU A 82 2.50 -8.03 8.01
CA LEU A 82 3.76 -7.29 7.98
C LEU A 82 4.56 -7.65 9.24
N ARG A 83 5.85 -7.93 9.08
CA ARG A 83 6.78 -8.24 10.19
C ARG A 83 7.97 -7.30 10.13
N TYR A 84 8.32 -6.73 11.27
CA TYR A 84 9.39 -5.75 11.42
C TYR A 84 10.43 -6.28 12.39
N PHE A 85 11.70 -6.09 12.04
CA PHE A 85 12.82 -6.27 12.92
C PHE A 85 13.55 -4.93 13.03
N PHE A 86 13.32 -4.25 14.14
CA PHE A 86 13.89 -2.92 14.36
C PHE A 86 15.39 -2.98 14.64
N GLY A 87 16.05 -1.82 14.54
CA GLY A 87 17.51 -1.71 14.64
C GLY A 87 18.06 -2.32 15.94
N SER A 88 19.24 -2.92 15.84
CA SER A 88 19.98 -3.51 16.96
C SER A 88 21.45 -3.10 16.87
N HIS A 89 22.14 -3.08 18.01
CA HIS A 89 23.60 -2.91 18.05
C HIS A 89 24.36 -4.14 17.50
N THR A 90 23.67 -5.26 17.29
CA THR A 90 24.20 -6.49 16.69
C THR A 90 23.31 -6.90 15.51
N PRO A 91 23.31 -6.15 14.41
CA PRO A 91 22.39 -6.34 13.29
C PRO A 91 22.55 -7.71 12.59
N GLU A 92 23.67 -8.41 12.78
CA GLU A 92 23.92 -9.77 12.32
C GLU A 92 23.19 -10.86 13.14
N ARG A 93 22.64 -10.52 14.31
CA ARG A 93 21.91 -11.45 15.19
C ARG A 93 20.42 -11.09 15.21
N LEU A 94 19.58 -11.98 14.69
CA LEU A 94 18.15 -11.69 14.54
C LEU A 94 17.43 -11.68 15.89
N GLU A 95 17.78 -12.58 16.79
CA GLU A 95 17.17 -12.78 18.11
C GLU A 95 17.36 -11.59 19.06
N THR A 96 18.34 -10.72 18.77
CA THR A 96 18.63 -9.50 19.54
C THR A 96 17.82 -8.30 19.04
N ARG A 97 17.14 -8.40 17.90
CA ARG A 97 16.27 -7.33 17.41
C ARG A 97 14.93 -7.35 18.12
N CYS A 98 14.33 -6.17 18.32
CA CYS A 98 12.91 -6.09 18.63
C CYS A 98 12.12 -6.57 17.41
N GLU A 99 11.34 -7.63 17.58
CA GLU A 99 10.48 -8.20 16.55
C GLU A 99 9.03 -7.72 16.76
N MET A 100 8.37 -7.31 15.68
CA MET A 100 6.94 -7.00 15.70
C MET A 100 6.26 -7.67 14.51
N GLY A 101 5.23 -8.47 14.76
CA GLY A 101 4.53 -9.22 13.71
C GLY A 101 3.55 -10.20 14.32
N GLY A 102 2.69 -10.81 13.49
CA GLY A 102 1.65 -11.71 14.00
C GLY A 102 2.08 -13.16 14.13
N ASN A 103 1.55 -13.86 15.14
CA ASN A 103 1.66 -15.32 15.26
C ASN A 103 0.57 -16.11 14.52
N ARG A 104 -0.45 -15.42 14.01
CA ARG A 104 -1.55 -16.00 13.23
C ARG A 104 -1.87 -15.13 12.02
N PHE A 105 -2.47 -15.74 11.00
CA PHE A 105 -3.05 -15.00 9.89
C PHE A 105 -4.19 -14.12 10.41
N LEU A 106 -4.25 -12.88 9.92
CA LEU A 106 -5.36 -11.97 10.18
C LEU A 106 -6.66 -12.50 9.55
N GLU A 107 -7.80 -12.11 10.13
CA GLU A 107 -9.11 -12.51 9.60
C GLU A 107 -9.35 -11.89 8.22
N ALA A 108 -9.15 -10.57 8.12
CA ALA A 108 -9.04 -9.90 6.84
C ALA A 108 -7.70 -10.30 6.19
N LYS A 109 -7.77 -11.22 5.23
CA LYS A 109 -6.60 -11.86 4.63
C LYS A 109 -5.80 -10.90 3.75
N SER A 110 -4.49 -11.13 3.69
CA SER A 110 -3.58 -10.54 2.71
C SER A 110 -2.69 -11.61 2.06
N TYR A 111 -1.98 -11.25 0.99
CA TYR A 111 -1.25 -12.21 0.15
C TYR A 111 0.08 -11.66 -0.34
N GLN A 112 1.02 -12.57 -0.65
CA GLN A 112 2.21 -12.28 -1.45
C GLN A 112 1.96 -12.77 -2.87
N LEU A 113 2.20 -11.91 -3.86
CA LEU A 113 1.72 -12.03 -5.22
C LEU A 113 2.89 -12.08 -6.20
N ASP A 114 3.03 -13.17 -6.94
CA ASP A 114 3.76 -13.17 -8.21
C ASP A 114 2.98 -12.30 -9.21
N ARG A 115 3.49 -11.10 -9.46
CA ARG A 115 2.81 -10.09 -10.27
C ARG A 115 2.55 -10.54 -11.70
N GLY A 116 3.53 -11.19 -12.34
CA GLY A 116 3.33 -11.75 -13.68
C GLY A 116 2.30 -12.87 -13.70
N ARG A 117 2.32 -13.76 -12.70
CA ARG A 117 1.31 -14.83 -12.54
C ARG A 117 -0.11 -14.27 -12.42
N LEU A 118 -0.29 -13.25 -11.57
CA LEU A 118 -1.59 -12.60 -11.36
C LEU A 118 -2.05 -11.83 -12.61
N GLU A 119 -1.17 -11.04 -13.23
CA GLU A 119 -1.52 -10.22 -14.40
C GLU A 119 -1.78 -11.09 -15.66
N ASN A 120 -1.11 -12.23 -15.80
CA ASN A 120 -1.44 -13.23 -16.84
C ASN A 120 -2.85 -13.78 -16.65
N HIS A 121 -3.20 -14.21 -15.43
CA HIS A 121 -4.54 -14.69 -15.13
C HIS A 121 -5.60 -13.60 -15.36
N LEU A 122 -5.33 -12.37 -14.94
CA LEU A 122 -6.21 -11.22 -15.20
C LEU A 122 -6.40 -10.97 -16.70
N ALA A 123 -5.33 -11.04 -17.51
CA ALA A 123 -5.40 -10.87 -18.96
C ALA A 123 -6.32 -11.93 -19.61
N GLU A 124 -6.20 -13.19 -19.21
CA GLU A 124 -7.10 -14.26 -19.65
C GLU A 124 -8.56 -13.97 -19.26
N ARG A 125 -8.79 -13.53 -18.01
CA ARG A 125 -10.12 -13.22 -17.49
C ARG A 125 -10.79 -12.05 -18.21
N VAL A 126 -10.05 -10.98 -18.51
CA VAL A 126 -10.63 -9.82 -19.22
C VAL A 126 -10.94 -10.16 -20.69
N CYS A 127 -10.07 -10.92 -21.36
CA CYS A 127 -10.33 -11.41 -22.71
C CYS A 127 -11.57 -12.32 -22.74
N ALA A 128 -11.68 -13.25 -21.77
CA ALA A 128 -12.86 -14.12 -21.63
C ALA A 128 -14.15 -13.32 -21.33
N ALA A 129 -14.04 -12.17 -20.67
CA ALA A 129 -15.15 -11.24 -20.44
C ALA A 129 -15.47 -10.35 -21.66
N GLY A 130 -14.78 -10.53 -22.80
CA GLY A 130 -15.02 -9.79 -24.03
C GLY A 130 -14.38 -8.40 -24.08
N VAL A 131 -13.30 -8.17 -23.32
CA VAL A 131 -12.46 -6.97 -23.47
C VAL A 131 -11.54 -7.14 -24.68
N GLU A 132 -11.43 -6.10 -25.50
CA GLU A 132 -10.47 -6.03 -26.61
C GLU A 132 -9.09 -5.65 -26.04
N LEU A 133 -8.26 -6.65 -25.71
CA LEU A 133 -6.89 -6.45 -25.22
C LEU A 133 -5.90 -6.40 -26.39
N ILE A 134 -5.43 -5.20 -26.71
CA ILE A 134 -4.43 -4.95 -27.74
C ILE A 134 -3.05 -4.93 -27.08
N ALA A 135 -2.41 -6.11 -27.02
CA ALA A 135 -1.09 -6.30 -26.43
C ALA A 135 0.03 -6.04 -27.43
N GLY A 136 1.22 -5.65 -26.95
CA GLY A 136 2.34 -5.22 -27.81
C GLY A 136 2.13 -3.85 -28.46
N ALA A 137 1.15 -3.06 -27.99
CA ALA A 137 0.74 -1.79 -28.55
C ALA A 137 1.11 -0.61 -27.65
N ARG A 138 1.71 0.43 -28.24
CA ARG A 138 2.15 1.61 -27.50
C ARG A 138 1.31 2.82 -27.87
N VAL A 139 0.59 3.37 -26.90
CA VAL A 139 -0.08 4.67 -27.04
C VAL A 139 0.98 5.75 -27.33
N ARG A 140 0.77 6.49 -28.41
CA ARG A 140 1.66 7.57 -28.86
C ARG A 140 1.07 8.93 -28.57
N GLU A 141 -0.23 9.06 -28.83
CA GLU A 141 -0.94 10.32 -28.71
C GLU A 141 -2.35 10.06 -28.22
N ILE A 142 -2.84 10.98 -27.40
CA ILE A 142 -4.23 11.06 -27.00
C ILE A 142 -4.68 12.42 -27.51
N ASP A 143 -5.95 12.58 -27.88
CA ASP A 143 -6.64 13.81 -28.28
C ASP A 143 -7.96 13.91 -27.50
N LEU A 144 -7.96 14.77 -26.48
CA LEU A 144 -9.11 14.95 -25.61
C LEU A 144 -10.07 15.92 -26.28
N ALA A 145 -11.24 15.40 -26.67
CA ALA A 145 -12.38 16.21 -27.06
C ALA A 145 -13.11 16.82 -25.85
N GLU A 146 -13.89 17.87 -26.11
CA GLU A 146 -14.73 18.56 -25.12
C GLU A 146 -16.20 18.14 -25.22
N GLY A 147 -16.99 18.44 -24.19
CA GLY A 147 -18.45 18.31 -24.23
C GLY A 147 -18.99 16.90 -24.47
N GLY A 148 -18.23 15.86 -24.06
CA GLY A 148 -18.63 14.46 -24.22
C GLY A 148 -18.48 13.91 -25.63
N ALA A 149 -17.88 14.66 -26.56
CA ALA A 149 -17.46 14.12 -27.84
C ALA A 149 -16.36 13.06 -27.64
N PRO A 150 -16.26 12.04 -28.52
CA PRO A 150 -15.26 10.99 -28.36
C PRO A 150 -13.83 11.55 -28.40
N HIS A 151 -13.04 11.21 -27.40
CA HIS A 151 -11.60 11.32 -27.42
C HIS A 151 -11.01 10.39 -28.49
N ARG A 152 -9.82 10.72 -28.98
CA ARG A 152 -9.12 9.95 -30.00
C ARG A 152 -7.77 9.51 -29.46
N ILE A 153 -7.47 8.21 -29.58
CA ILE A 153 -6.25 7.61 -29.05
C ILE A 153 -5.52 6.97 -30.23
N ARG A 154 -4.29 7.44 -30.50
CA ARG A 154 -3.40 6.87 -31.52
C ARG A 154 -2.35 6.01 -30.86
N TYR A 155 -2.19 4.80 -31.38
CA TYR A 155 -1.23 3.83 -30.87
C TYR A 155 -0.50 3.15 -32.03
N GLU A 156 0.67 2.63 -31.72
CA GLU A 156 1.47 1.84 -32.66
C GLU A 156 1.44 0.38 -32.22
N CYS A 157 1.16 -0.52 -33.15
CA CYS A 157 1.19 -1.97 -32.96
C CYS A 157 1.84 -2.61 -34.19
N ASP A 158 2.79 -3.51 -34.00
CA ASP A 158 3.49 -4.19 -35.10
C ASP A 158 4.07 -3.26 -36.18
N GLY A 159 4.53 -2.06 -35.76
CA GLY A 159 5.08 -1.04 -36.65
C GLY A 159 4.04 -0.27 -37.48
N GLN A 160 2.75 -0.49 -37.23
CA GLN A 160 1.64 0.21 -37.88
C GLN A 160 0.96 1.18 -36.92
N SER A 161 0.51 2.32 -37.45
CA SER A 161 -0.27 3.30 -36.70
C SER A 161 -1.74 2.97 -36.76
N HIS A 162 -2.39 2.95 -35.61
CA HIS A 162 -3.81 2.69 -35.44
C HIS A 162 -4.47 3.79 -34.64
N GLU A 163 -5.79 3.83 -34.70
CA GLU A 163 -6.59 4.79 -33.97
C GLU A 163 -7.87 4.15 -33.42
N VAL A 164 -8.24 4.54 -32.21
CA VAL A 164 -9.52 4.21 -31.59
C VAL A 164 -10.13 5.48 -31.01
N GLN A 165 -11.45 5.58 -31.05
CA GLN A 165 -12.18 6.66 -30.40
C GLN A 165 -12.93 6.12 -29.19
N SER A 166 -13.02 6.91 -28.13
CA SER A 166 -13.80 6.54 -26.95
C SER A 166 -14.38 7.75 -26.23
N ARG A 167 -15.51 7.56 -25.57
CA ARG A 167 -16.09 8.60 -24.70
C ARG A 167 -15.29 8.74 -23.40
N TRP A 168 -14.82 7.63 -22.86
CA TRP A 168 -14.03 7.60 -21.64
C TRP A 168 -12.59 7.16 -21.87
N ILE A 169 -11.66 7.67 -21.07
CA ILE A 169 -10.28 7.18 -20.99
C ILE A 169 -9.86 6.94 -19.54
N PHE A 170 -9.38 5.74 -19.23
CA PHE A 170 -8.58 5.53 -18.02
C PHE A 170 -7.10 5.48 -18.39
N ASP A 171 -6.29 6.36 -17.81
CA ASP A 171 -4.84 6.26 -17.88
C ASP A 171 -4.35 5.33 -16.76
N ALA A 172 -3.96 4.12 -17.14
CA ALA A 172 -3.35 3.10 -16.28
C ALA A 172 -1.88 2.84 -16.67
N SER A 173 -1.23 3.80 -17.33
CA SER A 173 0.10 3.63 -17.95
C SER A 173 1.26 3.60 -16.94
N GLY A 174 0.94 3.56 -15.65
CA GLY A 174 1.89 3.62 -14.55
C GLY A 174 2.72 4.90 -14.58
N ARG A 175 4.01 4.81 -14.27
CA ARG A 175 4.95 5.95 -14.33
C ARG A 175 5.07 6.63 -15.70
N ALA A 176 4.52 6.03 -16.77
CA ALA A 176 4.41 6.72 -18.04
C ALA A 176 3.34 7.82 -18.04
N SER A 177 2.39 7.86 -17.10
CA SER A 177 1.48 8.99 -16.79
C SER A 177 1.09 9.86 -18.00
N LEU A 178 0.54 9.24 -19.04
CA LEU A 178 0.29 9.85 -20.36
C LEU A 178 -0.58 11.11 -20.27
N LEU A 179 -1.73 11.01 -19.60
CA LEU A 179 -2.66 12.12 -19.43
C LEU A 179 -2.13 13.17 -18.44
N LYS A 180 -1.52 12.73 -17.34
CA LYS A 180 -0.92 13.64 -16.34
C LYS A 180 0.09 14.59 -16.98
N ARG A 181 1.00 14.07 -17.82
CA ARG A 181 1.98 14.90 -18.54
C ARG A 181 1.31 15.83 -19.53
N ARG A 182 0.37 15.30 -20.32
CA ARG A 182 -0.35 16.09 -21.32
C ARG A 182 -1.09 17.27 -20.72
N LEU A 183 -1.74 17.07 -19.57
CA LEU A 183 -2.58 18.06 -18.92
C LEU A 183 -1.82 18.94 -17.91
N GLY A 184 -0.50 18.77 -17.75
CA GLY A 184 0.28 19.57 -16.79
C GLY A 184 -0.10 19.33 -15.32
N LEU A 185 -0.57 18.12 -15.01
CA LEU A 185 -1.09 17.73 -13.69
C LEU A 185 0.00 17.22 -12.74
N ALA A 186 1.27 17.25 -13.14
CA ALA A 186 2.37 16.84 -12.27
C ALA A 186 2.50 17.73 -11.05
N GLU A 187 2.76 17.10 -9.91
CA GLU A 187 3.07 17.73 -8.63
C GLU A 187 4.20 16.96 -7.96
N ASP A 188 5.14 17.68 -7.35
CA ASP A 188 6.25 17.08 -6.64
C ASP A 188 5.80 16.54 -5.28
N SER A 189 6.48 15.50 -4.79
CA SER A 189 6.28 15.01 -3.43
C SER A 189 7.33 15.58 -2.48
N PRO A 190 6.95 16.07 -1.28
CA PRO A 190 7.91 16.43 -0.24
C PRO A 190 8.63 15.20 0.34
N HIS A 191 8.14 13.98 0.08
CA HIS A 191 8.79 12.74 0.51
C HIS A 191 9.88 12.33 -0.50
N ARG A 192 11.14 12.38 -0.09
CA ARG A 192 12.28 12.10 -0.96
C ARG A 192 13.02 10.85 -0.48
N ALA A 193 12.61 9.71 -1.01
CA ALA A 193 13.24 8.43 -0.73
C ALA A 193 13.70 7.72 -2.02
N HIS A 194 14.68 6.84 -1.85
CA HIS A 194 15.31 6.03 -2.87
C HIS A 194 14.89 4.58 -2.68
N ALA A 195 14.71 3.84 -3.77
CA ALA A 195 14.45 2.41 -3.72
C ALA A 195 15.24 1.69 -4.80
N VAL A 196 15.86 0.57 -4.44
CA VAL A 196 16.37 -0.43 -5.38
C VAL A 196 15.85 -1.79 -4.99
N TRP A 197 15.65 -2.68 -5.94
CA TRP A 197 15.19 -4.02 -5.67
C TRP A 197 15.61 -5.02 -6.74
N PHE A 198 15.57 -6.28 -6.37
CA PHE A 198 15.93 -7.42 -7.19
C PHE A 198 15.19 -8.68 -6.71
N ARG A 199 15.04 -9.67 -7.57
CA ARG A 199 14.61 -11.02 -7.20
C ARG A 199 15.78 -11.97 -7.27
N ILE A 200 15.84 -12.85 -6.26
CA ILE A 200 16.68 -14.04 -6.28
C ILE A 200 15.76 -15.23 -6.55
N ASN A 201 16.12 -16.11 -7.49
CA ASN A 201 15.37 -17.33 -7.79
C ASN A 201 15.56 -18.42 -6.71
N HIS A 202 15.44 -18.03 -5.45
CA HIS A 202 15.57 -18.88 -4.30
C HIS A 202 14.64 -18.38 -3.18
N ARG A 203 14.13 -19.31 -2.37
CA ARG A 203 13.27 -18.98 -1.23
C ARG A 203 14.14 -18.66 -0.02
N LEU A 204 14.35 -17.38 0.23
CA LEU A 204 15.07 -16.89 1.41
C LEU A 204 14.09 -16.82 2.58
N ARG A 205 14.29 -17.68 3.58
CA ARG A 205 13.40 -17.78 4.75
C ARG A 205 14.08 -17.14 5.94
N ILE A 206 13.44 -16.14 6.54
CA ILE A 206 13.97 -15.46 7.73
C ILE A 206 14.11 -16.44 8.92
N ASP A 207 13.27 -17.47 8.98
CA ASP A 207 13.36 -18.53 10.00
C ASP A 207 14.67 -19.31 9.94
N ASP A 208 15.31 -19.42 8.76
CA ASP A 208 16.56 -20.17 8.59
C ASP A 208 17.79 -19.32 8.98
N ALA A 209 17.58 -18.05 9.33
CA ALA A 209 18.63 -17.08 9.66
C ALA A 209 18.95 -17.00 11.17
N CYS A 210 18.26 -17.78 12.01
CA CYS A 210 18.46 -17.83 13.46
C CYS A 210 18.15 -19.23 14.00
N ASP A 211 19.08 -19.81 14.75
CA ASP A 211 18.96 -21.13 15.38
C ASP A 211 18.66 -21.06 16.89
N ASP A 212 18.45 -19.85 17.42
CA ASP A 212 18.12 -19.62 18.83
C ASP A 212 16.74 -20.20 19.18
N ALA A 213 16.72 -21.12 20.15
CA ALA A 213 15.52 -21.84 20.54
C ALA A 213 14.47 -20.94 21.21
N ASP A 214 14.91 -19.94 21.98
CA ASP A 214 14.00 -19.02 22.66
C ASP A 214 13.31 -18.09 21.65
N TRP A 215 14.06 -17.57 20.67
CA TRP A 215 13.51 -16.79 19.56
C TRP A 215 12.53 -17.61 18.73
N ALA A 216 12.87 -18.86 18.41
CA ALA A 216 11.98 -19.77 17.71
C ALA A 216 10.66 -19.97 18.51
N ALA A 217 10.76 -20.14 19.83
CA ALA A 217 9.62 -20.37 20.73
C ALA A 217 8.70 -19.14 20.90
N ARG A 218 9.15 -17.91 20.60
CA ARG A 218 8.28 -16.71 20.58
C ARG A 218 7.13 -16.82 19.56
N HIS A 219 7.25 -17.72 18.58
CA HIS A 219 6.26 -17.92 17.53
C HIS A 219 5.56 -19.27 17.65
N HIS A 220 4.24 -19.25 17.85
CA HIS A 220 3.43 -20.45 18.10
C HIS A 220 3.51 -21.51 16.99
N HIS A 221 3.73 -21.09 15.74
CA HIS A 221 3.92 -21.97 14.59
C HIS A 221 5.35 -21.83 14.06
N ALA A 222 6.29 -22.56 14.68
CA ALA A 222 7.70 -22.49 14.30
C ALA A 222 7.91 -22.66 12.78
N GLY A 223 8.75 -21.80 12.18
CA GLY A 223 9.14 -21.90 10.77
C GLY A 223 8.20 -21.24 9.76
N GLN A 224 7.26 -20.39 10.21
CA GLN A 224 6.30 -19.69 9.33
C GLN A 224 6.53 -18.17 9.20
N ARG A 225 7.54 -17.57 9.87
CA ARG A 225 7.78 -16.12 9.80
C ARG A 225 8.10 -15.66 8.38
N TRP A 226 8.71 -16.53 7.57
CA TRP A 226 9.00 -16.26 6.16
C TRP A 226 7.75 -15.97 5.32
N LEU A 227 6.55 -16.37 5.74
CA LEU A 227 5.28 -16.02 5.08
C LEU A 227 4.83 -14.57 5.34
N SER A 228 5.49 -13.84 6.23
CA SER A 228 5.29 -12.40 6.41
C SER A 228 5.97 -11.60 5.30
N THR A 229 5.56 -10.35 5.11
CA THR A 229 6.44 -9.36 4.48
C THR A 229 7.42 -8.90 5.54
N VAL A 230 8.69 -9.31 5.44
CA VAL A 230 9.71 -9.00 6.43
C VAL A 230 10.35 -7.64 6.11
N HIS A 231 10.53 -6.82 7.13
CA HIS A 231 11.21 -5.53 7.07
C HIS A 231 12.35 -5.54 8.09
N LEU A 232 13.60 -5.54 7.61
CA LEU A 232 14.77 -5.26 8.44
C LEU A 232 14.98 -3.76 8.44
N MET A 233 15.00 -3.14 9.61
CA MET A 233 14.94 -1.67 9.72
C MET A 233 16.16 -1.10 10.42
N GLY A 234 16.62 0.04 9.93
CA GLY A 234 17.68 0.84 10.54
C GLY A 234 17.42 2.33 10.40
N ALA A 235 18.33 3.16 10.89
CA ALA A 235 18.13 4.59 10.93
C ALA A 235 18.14 5.16 9.51
N GLY A 236 16.98 5.56 8.99
CA GLY A 236 16.87 6.11 7.64
C GLY A 236 16.62 5.08 6.54
N TYR A 237 16.41 3.80 6.84
CA TYR A 237 16.20 2.78 5.82
C TYR A 237 15.39 1.58 6.31
N TRP A 238 14.93 0.78 5.35
CA TRP A 238 14.47 -0.58 5.56
C TRP A 238 14.78 -1.48 4.36
N VAL A 239 14.91 -2.78 4.63
CA VAL A 239 15.13 -3.83 3.64
C VAL A 239 13.97 -4.80 3.69
N TRP A 240 13.32 -5.06 2.56
CA TRP A 240 12.23 -6.01 2.49
C TRP A 240 12.68 -7.39 2.05
N PHE A 241 11.98 -8.42 2.55
CA PHE A 241 11.96 -9.76 1.96
C PHE A 241 10.50 -10.16 1.75
N ILE A 242 10.13 -10.43 0.50
CA ILE A 242 8.80 -10.89 0.10
C ILE A 242 8.96 -12.23 -0.62
N PRO A 243 8.51 -13.36 -0.02
CA PRO A 243 8.53 -14.63 -0.72
C PRO A 243 7.47 -14.64 -1.82
N LEU A 244 7.75 -15.36 -2.90
CA LEU A 244 6.84 -15.51 -4.02
C LEU A 244 6.47 -16.99 -4.23
N ALA A 245 5.28 -17.24 -4.78
CA ALA A 245 4.77 -18.58 -5.03
C ALA A 245 5.53 -19.30 -6.17
N SER A 246 6.24 -18.56 -7.01
CA SER A 246 7.24 -19.05 -7.96
C SER A 246 8.47 -19.69 -7.29
N GLY A 247 8.67 -19.43 -5.99
CA GLY A 247 9.86 -19.87 -5.24
C GLY A 247 10.97 -18.81 -5.19
N ALA A 248 10.84 -17.72 -5.95
CA ALA A 248 11.73 -16.57 -5.85
C ALA A 248 11.47 -15.74 -4.57
N THR A 249 12.44 -14.91 -4.20
CA THR A 249 12.28 -13.89 -3.16
C THR A 249 12.59 -12.52 -3.73
N SER A 250 11.65 -11.59 -3.55
CA SER A 250 11.85 -10.17 -3.85
C SER A 250 12.52 -9.50 -2.65
N VAL A 251 13.65 -8.83 -2.92
CA VAL A 251 14.44 -8.10 -1.94
C VAL A 251 14.58 -6.66 -2.42
N GLY A 252 14.40 -5.70 -1.52
CA GLY A 252 14.61 -4.30 -1.85
C GLY A 252 15.10 -3.47 -0.70
N ILE A 253 15.91 -2.48 -1.03
CA ILE A 253 16.47 -1.50 -0.10
C ILE A 253 15.76 -0.19 -0.37
N VAL A 254 15.20 0.39 0.68
CA VAL A 254 14.51 1.68 0.62
C VAL A 254 15.09 2.60 1.67
N CYS A 255 15.49 3.80 1.27
CA CYS A 255 16.20 4.70 2.15
C CYS A 255 15.83 6.17 1.94
N ASP A 256 15.92 6.94 3.02
CA ASP A 256 15.81 8.38 2.99
C ASP A 256 16.98 8.96 2.19
N LYS A 257 16.68 9.92 1.31
CA LYS A 257 17.67 10.54 0.42
C LYS A 257 18.80 11.23 1.18
N ASP A 258 18.51 11.82 2.34
CA ASP A 258 19.45 12.66 3.07
C ASP A 258 20.29 11.84 4.06
N LEU A 259 19.90 10.59 4.34
CA LEU A 259 20.61 9.67 5.23
C LEU A 259 21.43 8.61 4.48
N HIS A 260 21.00 8.18 3.30
CA HIS A 260 21.71 7.17 2.49
C HIS A 260 21.77 7.57 1.02
N SER A 261 22.95 7.46 0.41
CA SER A 261 23.15 7.86 -0.98
C SER A 261 22.66 6.78 -1.93
N TYR A 262 21.88 7.16 -2.93
CA TYR A 262 21.52 6.24 -4.03
C TYR A 262 22.77 5.68 -4.72
N ASP A 263 23.88 6.43 -4.77
CA ASP A 263 25.09 5.98 -5.43
C ASP A 263 25.77 4.80 -4.73
N GLU A 264 25.42 4.51 -3.48
CA GLU A 264 25.88 3.35 -2.70
C GLU A 264 25.02 2.10 -2.95
N ILE A 265 23.86 2.23 -3.60
CA ILE A 265 22.92 1.11 -3.82
C ILE A 265 22.48 0.95 -5.28
N LYS A 266 22.97 1.77 -6.21
CA LYS A 266 22.45 1.88 -7.60
C LYS A 266 22.56 0.66 -8.50
N ASN A 267 23.26 -0.39 -8.09
CA ASN A 267 23.38 -1.66 -8.79
C ASN A 267 23.60 -2.81 -7.79
N PHE A 268 23.46 -4.05 -8.24
CA PHE A 268 23.51 -5.21 -7.35
C PHE A 268 24.83 -5.33 -6.54
N PRO A 269 26.04 -5.20 -7.12
CA PRO A 269 27.28 -5.24 -6.34
C PRO A 269 27.35 -4.18 -5.23
N LEU A 270 26.93 -2.94 -5.54
CA LEU A 270 26.93 -1.83 -4.57
C LEU A 270 25.86 -2.05 -3.49
N ALA A 271 24.65 -2.49 -3.88
CA ALA A 271 23.60 -2.86 -2.94
C ALA A 271 24.06 -3.96 -1.98
N MET A 272 24.78 -4.98 -2.46
CA MET A 272 25.33 -6.03 -1.60
C MET A 272 26.41 -5.50 -0.64
N GLU A 273 27.28 -4.59 -1.09
CA GLU A 273 28.25 -3.94 -0.20
C GLU A 273 27.57 -3.11 0.89
N TRP A 274 26.55 -2.34 0.50
CA TRP A 274 25.72 -1.59 1.43
C TRP A 274 25.03 -2.52 2.44
N LEU A 275 24.51 -3.68 2.00
CA LEU A 275 23.92 -4.67 2.88
C LEU A 275 24.96 -5.26 3.86
N ARG A 276 26.20 -5.56 3.44
CA ARG A 276 27.23 -6.03 4.38
C ARG A 276 27.48 -5.03 5.51
N GLN A 277 27.44 -3.74 5.18
CA GLN A 277 27.68 -2.67 6.15
C GLN A 277 26.49 -2.43 7.08
N HIS A 278 25.28 -2.38 6.53
CA HIS A 278 24.10 -1.92 7.26
C HIS A 278 23.20 -3.07 7.73
N GLU A 279 23.10 -4.16 6.97
CA GLU A 279 22.24 -5.31 7.21
C GLU A 279 22.98 -6.64 6.93
N PRO A 280 24.05 -6.96 7.69
CA PRO A 280 24.91 -8.11 7.43
C PRO A 280 24.18 -9.45 7.41
N LEU A 281 23.10 -9.60 8.21
CA LEU A 281 22.21 -10.77 8.16
C LEU A 281 21.58 -10.95 6.77
N ALA A 282 21.07 -9.86 6.17
CA ALA A 282 20.51 -9.89 4.84
C ALA A 282 21.56 -10.26 3.79
N ALA A 283 22.77 -9.71 3.90
CA ALA A 283 23.88 -10.06 3.02
C ALA A 283 24.21 -11.57 3.10
N GLN A 284 24.32 -12.12 4.31
CA GLN A 284 24.59 -13.55 4.54
C GLN A 284 23.50 -14.45 3.94
N MET A 285 22.23 -14.04 4.01
CA MET A 285 21.13 -14.77 3.38
C MET A 285 21.21 -14.75 1.84
N ILE A 286 21.62 -13.64 1.24
CA ILE A 286 21.56 -13.42 -0.22
C ILE A 286 22.81 -13.93 -0.94
N GLU A 287 23.99 -13.74 -0.35
CA GLU A 287 25.30 -14.03 -0.98
C GLU A 287 25.41 -15.44 -1.57
N PRO A 288 25.04 -16.53 -0.85
CA PRO A 288 25.11 -17.89 -1.37
C PRO A 288 24.29 -18.11 -2.66
N HIS A 289 23.32 -17.24 -2.91
CA HIS A 289 22.37 -17.34 -4.03
C HIS A 289 22.55 -16.23 -5.07
N SER A 290 23.64 -15.45 -5.01
CA SER A 290 23.86 -14.29 -5.91
C SER A 290 23.90 -14.65 -7.40
N GLN A 291 24.30 -15.88 -7.75
CA GLN A 291 24.27 -16.39 -9.13
C GLN A 291 22.85 -16.66 -9.66
N GLN A 292 21.84 -16.57 -8.79
CA GLN A 292 20.41 -16.77 -9.11
C GLN A 292 19.66 -15.42 -9.20
N LEU A 293 20.38 -14.31 -9.33
CA LEU A 293 19.81 -12.98 -9.56
C LEU A 293 18.99 -12.95 -10.85
N MET A 294 17.73 -12.50 -10.75
CA MET A 294 16.80 -12.45 -11.87
C MET A 294 16.74 -11.07 -12.53
N ASP A 295 16.68 -10.02 -11.73
CA ASP A 295 16.56 -8.63 -12.16
C ASP A 295 17.24 -7.68 -11.16
N PHE A 296 17.43 -6.43 -11.57
CA PHE A 296 17.77 -5.33 -10.66
C PHE A 296 17.19 -4.04 -11.21
N VAL A 297 16.42 -3.32 -10.40
CA VAL A 297 15.77 -2.06 -10.79
C VAL A 297 15.91 -1.04 -9.66
N GLY A 298 15.96 0.24 -9.99
CA GLY A 298 16.02 1.31 -9.00
C GLY A 298 15.36 2.60 -9.43
N TYR A 299 14.82 3.32 -8.46
CA TYR A 299 14.23 4.64 -8.61
C TYR A 299 14.80 5.62 -7.57
N ARG A 300 15.18 6.80 -8.07
CA ARG A 300 15.48 7.97 -7.22
C ARG A 300 14.18 8.73 -6.95
N SER A 301 13.98 9.23 -5.73
CA SER A 301 12.84 10.08 -5.35
C SER A 301 11.53 9.57 -5.93
N TYR A 302 11.17 8.32 -5.60
CA TYR A 302 10.12 7.58 -6.30
C TYR A 302 8.70 8.12 -6.05
N SER A 303 8.51 8.97 -5.04
CA SER A 303 7.22 9.53 -4.66
C SER A 303 6.91 10.76 -5.50
N TYR A 304 5.64 10.90 -5.91
CA TYR A 304 5.16 12.03 -6.69
C TYR A 304 3.66 12.21 -6.50
N GLY A 305 3.19 13.46 -6.64
CA GLY A 305 1.78 13.84 -6.55
C GLY A 305 1.15 14.09 -7.91
N CYS A 306 -0.15 14.39 -7.90
CA CYS A 306 -0.93 14.80 -9.07
C CYS A 306 -1.94 15.86 -8.66
N LYS A 307 -2.18 16.89 -9.48
CA LYS A 307 -3.15 17.96 -9.16
C LYS A 307 -4.60 17.51 -9.26
N GLN A 308 -4.87 16.55 -10.14
CA GLN A 308 -6.19 16.00 -10.40
C GLN A 308 -6.04 14.58 -10.94
N VAL A 309 -6.88 13.66 -10.48
CA VAL A 309 -6.93 12.27 -10.92
C VAL A 309 -8.28 11.90 -11.55
N PHE A 310 -9.38 12.61 -11.25
CA PHE A 310 -10.68 12.36 -11.87
C PHE A 310 -11.28 13.57 -12.58
N SER A 311 -11.96 13.30 -13.69
CA SER A 311 -12.74 14.26 -14.47
C SER A 311 -14.03 13.62 -14.99
N GLU A 312 -14.81 14.38 -15.76
CA GLU A 312 -16.10 13.96 -16.29
C GLU A 312 -16.00 12.84 -17.34
N PHE A 313 -14.84 12.67 -18.01
CA PHE A 313 -14.64 11.66 -19.06
C PHE A 313 -13.27 10.98 -19.04
N TRP A 314 -12.45 11.25 -18.02
CA TRP A 314 -11.18 10.55 -17.85
C TRP A 314 -10.80 10.36 -16.39
N ALA A 315 -9.98 9.35 -16.13
CA ALA A 315 -9.41 9.07 -14.81
C ALA A 315 -7.94 8.64 -14.92
N LEU A 316 -7.13 9.03 -13.94
CA LEU A 316 -5.79 8.51 -13.71
C LEU A 316 -5.88 7.45 -12.61
N ILE A 317 -5.55 6.20 -12.93
CA ILE A 317 -5.63 5.08 -11.98
C ILE A 317 -4.28 4.40 -11.75
N GLY A 318 -4.08 3.89 -10.53
CA GLY A 318 -2.81 3.34 -10.09
C GLY A 318 -1.68 4.37 -10.14
N GLU A 319 -0.48 3.93 -10.53
CA GLU A 319 0.71 4.79 -10.53
C GLU A 319 0.70 5.91 -11.58
N SER A 320 -0.31 6.00 -12.46
CA SER A 320 -0.39 7.11 -13.43
C SER A 320 -0.68 8.46 -12.76
N GLY A 321 -1.43 8.44 -11.66
CA GLY A 321 -1.72 9.61 -10.82
C GLY A 321 -0.56 9.94 -9.89
N PHE A 322 -0.53 9.27 -8.73
CA PHE A 322 0.44 9.50 -7.66
C PHE A 322 1.09 8.20 -7.17
N PHE A 323 2.20 8.31 -6.45
CA PHE A 323 2.84 7.20 -5.75
C PHE A 323 3.37 7.69 -4.39
N LEU A 324 3.05 6.95 -3.34
CA LEU A 324 3.47 7.22 -1.95
C LEU A 324 4.84 6.59 -1.70
N ASP A 325 4.84 5.51 -0.91
CA ASP A 325 5.96 4.76 -0.40
C ASP A 325 5.56 3.28 -0.36
N PRO A 326 6.48 2.33 -0.62
CA PRO A 326 6.17 0.91 -0.49
C PRO A 326 6.08 0.42 0.97
N PHE A 327 6.49 1.22 1.97
CA PHE A 327 6.34 0.91 3.39
C PHE A 327 4.85 0.72 3.71
N TYR A 328 4.50 -0.36 4.41
CA TYR A 328 3.12 -0.86 4.62
C TYR A 328 2.37 -1.39 3.38
N SER A 329 2.99 -1.42 2.20
CA SER A 329 2.39 -1.98 0.97
C SER A 329 1.08 -1.32 0.47
N PRO A 330 0.92 0.01 0.48
CA PRO A 330 -0.35 0.68 0.14
C PRO A 330 -0.70 0.66 -1.36
N GLY A 331 0.20 0.19 -2.23
CA GLY A 331 0.05 0.31 -3.68
C GLY A 331 -1.22 -0.35 -4.23
N SER A 332 -1.49 -1.59 -3.83
CA SER A 332 -2.69 -2.32 -4.25
C SER A 332 -3.98 -1.71 -3.69
N ASP A 333 -3.91 -1.10 -2.51
CA ASP A 333 -5.05 -0.42 -1.89
C ASP A 333 -5.45 0.84 -2.67
N PHE A 334 -4.47 1.66 -3.05
CA PHE A 334 -4.75 2.83 -3.87
C PHE A 334 -5.21 2.46 -5.29
N ILE A 335 -4.76 1.33 -5.84
CA ILE A 335 -5.33 0.78 -7.07
C ILE A 335 -6.80 0.42 -6.87
N ALA A 336 -7.12 -0.33 -5.80
CA ALA A 336 -8.49 -0.75 -5.50
C ALA A 336 -9.43 0.44 -5.29
N MET A 337 -9.02 1.42 -4.48
CA MET A 337 -9.81 2.64 -4.22
C MET A 337 -9.97 3.48 -5.49
N GLY A 338 -8.89 3.73 -6.22
CA GLY A 338 -8.90 4.51 -7.45
C GLY A 338 -9.76 3.87 -8.54
N ASN A 339 -9.63 2.57 -8.76
CA ASN A 339 -10.46 1.82 -9.70
C ASN A 339 -11.94 1.87 -9.30
N THR A 340 -12.26 1.65 -8.03
CA THR A 340 -13.65 1.66 -7.54
C THR A 340 -14.31 3.02 -7.77
N MET A 341 -13.62 4.12 -7.49
CA MET A 341 -14.13 5.47 -7.75
C MET A 341 -14.25 5.78 -9.25
N ALA A 342 -13.25 5.42 -10.05
CA ALA A 342 -13.25 5.66 -11.49
C ALA A 342 -14.37 4.87 -12.20
N VAL A 343 -14.56 3.60 -11.82
CA VAL A 343 -15.62 2.75 -12.38
C VAL A 343 -17.01 3.26 -11.96
N ASP A 344 -17.20 3.74 -10.73
CA ASP A 344 -18.47 4.38 -10.33
C ASP A 344 -18.80 5.61 -11.20
N LEU A 345 -17.82 6.47 -11.50
CA LEU A 345 -18.01 7.61 -12.42
C LEU A 345 -18.40 7.14 -13.82
N LEU A 346 -17.70 6.14 -14.36
CA LEU A 346 -18.00 5.56 -15.66
C LEU A 346 -19.41 4.98 -15.71
N MET A 347 -19.78 4.14 -14.74
CA MET A 347 -21.09 3.47 -14.73
C MET A 347 -22.24 4.48 -14.69
N ARG A 348 -22.15 5.49 -13.83
CA ARG A 348 -23.16 6.57 -13.74
C ARG A 348 -23.26 7.35 -15.05
N SER A 349 -22.11 7.68 -15.65
CA SER A 349 -22.06 8.35 -16.95
C SER A 349 -22.73 7.51 -18.05
N LEU A 350 -22.41 6.21 -18.14
CA LEU A 350 -23.02 5.30 -19.12
C LEU A 350 -24.51 5.03 -18.87
N ASN A 351 -24.96 5.16 -17.61
CA ASN A 351 -26.39 5.13 -17.24
C ASN A 351 -27.14 6.44 -17.57
N GLY A 352 -26.44 7.46 -18.06
CA GLY A 352 -27.05 8.76 -18.39
C GLY A 352 -27.35 9.63 -17.17
N GLU A 353 -26.73 9.36 -16.02
CA GLU A 353 -26.83 10.24 -14.86
C GLU A 353 -26.16 11.59 -15.16
N SER A 354 -26.75 12.67 -14.64
CA SER A 354 -26.20 14.02 -14.75
C SER A 354 -25.25 14.34 -13.58
N GLY A 355 -24.46 15.40 -13.72
CA GLY A 355 -23.58 15.87 -12.64
C GLY A 355 -22.31 15.04 -12.44
N ILE A 356 -21.87 14.29 -13.46
CA ILE A 356 -20.67 13.45 -13.40
C ILE A 356 -19.43 14.30 -13.08
N GLY A 357 -19.27 15.47 -13.70
CA GLY A 357 -18.16 16.38 -13.37
C GLY A 357 -18.15 16.85 -11.90
N GLN A 358 -19.31 17.13 -11.31
CA GLN A 358 -19.42 17.51 -9.89
C GLN A 358 -19.05 16.34 -8.97
N ARG A 359 -19.54 15.15 -9.29
CA ARG A 359 -19.19 13.93 -8.57
C ARG A 359 -17.70 13.60 -8.68
N ALA A 360 -17.12 13.76 -9.87
CA ALA A 360 -15.70 13.56 -10.10
C ALA A 360 -14.86 14.49 -9.22
N ALA A 361 -15.23 15.77 -9.11
CA ALA A 361 -14.55 16.71 -8.22
C ALA A 361 -14.61 16.30 -6.72
N VAL A 362 -15.75 15.74 -6.28
CA VAL A 362 -15.87 15.23 -4.90
C VAL A 362 -14.99 14.00 -4.67
N LEU A 363 -15.04 13.02 -5.56
CA LEU A 363 -14.23 11.80 -5.44
C LEU A 363 -12.73 12.09 -5.60
N ASP A 364 -12.37 13.05 -6.44
CA ASP A 364 -11.01 13.55 -6.59
C ASP A 364 -10.51 14.12 -5.26
N GLY A 365 -11.29 15.02 -4.64
CA GLY A 365 -10.98 15.58 -3.33
C GLY A 365 -10.81 14.53 -2.23
N ILE A 366 -11.65 13.49 -2.23
CA ILE A 366 -11.55 12.37 -1.27
C ILE A 366 -10.25 11.59 -1.49
N LEU A 367 -9.97 11.16 -2.72
CA LEU A 367 -8.78 10.35 -3.01
C LEU A 367 -7.48 11.15 -2.78
N GLN A 368 -7.48 12.44 -3.10
CA GLN A 368 -6.38 13.36 -2.81
C GLN A 368 -6.17 13.57 -1.31
N SER A 369 -7.26 13.63 -0.53
CA SER A 369 -7.18 13.70 0.94
C SER A 369 -6.57 12.42 1.51
N LEU A 370 -7.03 11.25 1.06
CA LEU A 370 -6.45 9.95 1.44
C LEU A 370 -4.96 9.89 1.11
N PHE A 371 -4.55 10.33 -0.09
CA PHE A 371 -3.14 10.40 -0.49
C PHE A 371 -2.33 11.29 0.46
N ARG A 372 -2.76 12.54 0.72
CA ARG A 372 -2.02 13.46 1.60
C ARG A 372 -1.91 12.94 3.03
N ASN A 373 -2.99 12.38 3.59
CA ASN A 373 -2.99 11.84 4.94
C ASN A 373 -2.02 10.66 5.05
N HIS A 374 -2.01 9.74 4.08
CA HIS A 374 -1.05 8.64 4.06
C HIS A 374 0.38 9.11 3.79
N LEU A 375 0.59 10.16 3.00
CA LEU A 375 1.93 10.71 2.78
C LEU A 375 2.59 11.18 4.08
N GLY A 376 1.80 11.72 5.02
CA GLY A 376 2.25 12.12 6.36
C GLY A 376 2.81 10.96 7.21
N ILE A 377 2.41 9.71 6.91
CA ILE A 377 2.89 8.49 7.59
C ILE A 377 4.35 8.18 7.21
N TYR A 378 4.83 8.67 6.06
CA TYR A 378 6.17 8.41 5.54
C TYR A 378 7.08 9.64 5.61
N HIS A 379 6.52 10.83 5.36
CA HIS A 379 7.28 12.06 5.25
C HIS A 379 8.01 12.39 6.55
N ARG A 380 9.36 12.44 6.47
CA ARG A 380 10.27 12.69 7.61
C ARG A 380 10.18 11.64 8.73
N GLN A 381 9.69 10.44 8.44
CA GLN A 381 9.57 9.36 9.41
C GLN A 381 10.67 8.28 9.33
N TYR A 382 11.43 8.25 8.25
CA TYR A 382 12.53 7.30 8.06
C TYR A 382 13.62 7.32 9.15
N PRO A 383 13.99 8.48 9.76
CA PRO A 383 14.91 8.49 10.90
C PRO A 383 14.43 7.63 12.08
N LEU A 384 13.10 7.46 12.24
CA LEU A 384 12.51 6.70 13.33
C LEU A 384 12.75 5.19 13.20
N PHE A 385 13.08 4.68 12.01
CA PHE A 385 12.96 3.26 11.67
C PHE A 385 13.84 2.31 12.50
N ALA A 386 14.94 2.78 13.08
CA ALA A 386 15.74 2.01 14.04
C ALA A 386 15.17 1.99 15.46
N ASN A 387 14.26 2.91 15.81
CA ASN A 387 13.76 3.09 17.17
C ASN A 387 12.57 2.16 17.42
N ALA A 388 12.84 1.02 18.06
CA ALA A 388 11.87 -0.04 18.30
C ALA A 388 10.62 0.45 19.04
N LYS A 389 10.78 1.26 20.09
CA LYS A 389 9.67 1.74 20.92
C LYS A 389 8.73 2.65 20.16
N VAL A 390 9.29 3.67 19.52
CA VAL A 390 8.53 4.66 18.75
C VAL A 390 7.88 3.98 17.54
N MET A 391 8.60 3.09 16.86
CA MET A 391 8.07 2.38 15.71
C MET A 391 7.00 1.36 16.07
N ALA A 392 7.12 0.63 17.18
CA ALA A 392 6.06 -0.28 17.63
C ALA A 392 4.76 0.49 17.89
N ALA A 393 4.85 1.62 18.60
CA ALA A 393 3.71 2.49 18.84
C ALA A 393 3.13 3.06 17.53
N LYS A 394 4.00 3.51 16.64
CA LYS A 394 3.64 4.06 15.33
C LYS A 394 2.94 3.04 14.45
N VAL A 395 3.44 1.81 14.36
CA VAL A 395 2.82 0.74 13.55
C VAL A 395 1.42 0.42 14.07
N VAL A 396 1.24 0.30 15.40
CA VAL A 396 -0.09 0.09 16.00
C VAL A 396 -1.04 1.25 15.69
N TRP A 397 -0.58 2.49 15.85
CA TRP A 397 -1.36 3.68 15.49
C TRP A 397 -1.77 3.70 14.01
N ASP A 398 -0.81 3.48 13.11
CA ASP A 398 -1.02 3.54 11.67
C ASP A 398 -2.00 2.44 11.21
N PHE A 399 -1.91 1.23 11.80
CA PHE A 399 -2.87 0.15 11.54
C PHE A 399 -4.26 0.45 12.09
N ALA A 400 -4.35 0.99 13.31
CA ALA A 400 -5.63 1.43 13.87
C ALA A 400 -6.29 2.45 12.95
N TYR A 401 -5.56 3.50 12.56
CA TYR A 401 -6.08 4.53 11.66
C TYR A 401 -6.56 3.95 10.32
N TYR A 402 -5.74 3.08 9.71
CA TYR A 402 -6.04 2.45 8.43
C TYR A 402 -7.29 1.56 8.50
N TRP A 403 -7.41 0.69 9.50
CA TRP A 403 -8.57 -0.17 9.64
C TRP A 403 -9.83 0.61 10.04
N ALA A 404 -9.68 1.60 10.92
CA ALA A 404 -10.76 2.45 11.43
C ALA A 404 -11.43 3.30 10.34
N ILE A 405 -10.67 3.77 9.34
CA ILE A 405 -11.14 4.81 8.41
C ILE A 405 -11.17 4.31 6.95
N PRO A 406 -10.04 4.25 6.20
CA PRO A 406 -10.09 3.89 4.79
C PRO A 406 -10.54 2.45 4.55
N ALA A 407 -10.08 1.47 5.34
CA ALA A 407 -10.49 0.09 5.14
C ALA A 407 -11.97 -0.13 5.51
N THR A 408 -12.45 0.46 6.62
CA THR A 408 -13.88 0.47 6.97
C THR A 408 -14.75 1.00 5.81
N LEU A 409 -14.38 2.14 5.22
CA LEU A 409 -15.12 2.70 4.07
C LEU A 409 -15.12 1.78 2.84
N PHE A 410 -13.99 1.11 2.58
CA PHE A 410 -13.84 0.24 1.44
C PHE A 410 -14.61 -1.08 1.60
N PHE A 411 -14.37 -1.79 2.71
CA PHE A 411 -14.96 -3.11 2.98
C PHE A 411 -16.48 -3.06 3.10
N HIS A 412 -17.04 -1.98 3.65
CA HIS A 412 -18.50 -1.82 3.76
C HIS A 412 -19.13 -1.12 2.54
N GLY A 413 -18.39 -0.99 1.42
CA GLY A 413 -18.91 -0.46 0.16
C GLY A 413 -19.34 1.01 0.20
N GLN A 414 -18.80 1.81 1.12
CA GLN A 414 -19.16 3.22 1.32
C GLN A 414 -18.19 4.21 0.68
N LEU A 415 -17.11 3.73 0.06
CA LEU A 415 -16.06 4.57 -0.55
C LEU A 415 -16.58 5.59 -1.57
N THR A 416 -17.63 5.26 -2.33
CA THR A 416 -18.24 6.17 -3.32
C THR A 416 -19.53 6.82 -2.81
N ASN A 417 -19.91 6.58 -1.55
CA ASN A 417 -21.15 7.11 -0.97
C ASN A 417 -20.95 8.52 -0.40
N VAL A 418 -21.16 9.53 -1.24
CA VAL A 418 -21.00 10.96 -0.88
C VAL A 418 -21.84 11.38 0.34
N SER A 419 -22.99 10.72 0.61
CA SER A 419 -23.81 10.99 1.80
C SER A 419 -23.10 10.62 3.10
N VAL A 420 -22.36 9.49 3.12
CA VAL A 420 -21.56 9.07 4.29
C VAL A 420 -20.46 10.09 4.57
N TYR A 421 -19.79 10.59 3.53
CA TYR A 421 -18.81 11.66 3.66
C TYR A 421 -19.41 12.95 4.21
N ALA A 422 -20.53 13.41 3.65
CA ALA A 422 -21.19 14.63 4.09
C ALA A 422 -21.62 14.57 5.57
N ARG A 423 -22.14 13.42 6.02
CA ARG A 423 -22.62 13.22 7.40
C ARG A 423 -21.51 13.02 8.45
N ASN A 424 -20.28 12.78 8.00
CA ASN A 424 -19.09 12.60 8.85
C ASN A 424 -17.96 13.56 8.54
N ARG A 425 -18.22 14.68 7.83
CA ARG A 425 -17.18 15.65 7.46
C ARG A 425 -16.34 16.09 8.67
N ALA A 426 -16.99 16.49 9.76
CA ALA A 426 -16.30 16.88 10.99
C ALA A 426 -15.44 15.76 11.60
N VAL A 427 -15.88 14.50 11.45
CA VAL A 427 -15.14 13.33 11.93
C VAL A 427 -13.86 13.13 11.11
N PHE A 428 -13.97 13.20 9.77
CA PHE A 428 -12.81 13.08 8.89
C PHE A 428 -11.80 14.21 9.11
N ASP A 429 -12.28 15.45 9.23
CA ASP A 429 -11.43 16.61 9.50
C ASP A 429 -10.68 16.45 10.84
N ALA A 430 -11.39 16.09 11.91
CA ALA A 430 -10.80 15.88 13.25
C ALA A 430 -9.76 14.76 13.27
N VAL A 431 -10.07 13.60 12.67
CA VAL A 431 -9.17 12.44 12.63
C VAL A 431 -7.96 12.70 11.74
N ALA A 432 -8.11 13.45 10.64
CA ALA A 432 -6.98 13.86 9.81
C ALA A 432 -6.03 14.80 10.56
N GLU A 433 -6.56 15.81 11.26
CA GLU A 433 -5.76 16.72 12.09
C GLU A 433 -5.06 15.99 13.23
N LEU A 434 -5.76 15.08 13.93
CA LEU A 434 -5.19 14.24 14.97
C LEU A 434 -4.04 13.38 14.43
N GLY A 435 -4.23 12.77 13.25
CA GLY A 435 -3.19 11.97 12.60
C GLY A 435 -1.91 12.77 12.35
N VAL A 436 -2.02 14.02 11.90
CA VAL A 436 -0.84 14.90 11.70
C VAL A 436 -0.09 15.14 13.01
N GLU A 437 -0.81 15.42 14.10
CA GLU A 437 -0.18 15.66 15.40
C GLU A 437 0.44 14.41 16.02
N VAL A 438 -0.17 13.23 15.85
CA VAL A 438 0.42 11.96 16.31
C VAL A 438 1.71 11.64 15.53
N GLN A 439 1.73 11.87 14.22
CA GLN A 439 2.93 11.70 13.42
C GLN A 439 4.07 12.66 13.84
N GLU A 440 3.72 13.88 14.27
CA GLU A 440 4.67 14.83 14.84
C GLU A 440 5.14 14.42 16.25
N LEU A 441 4.23 13.90 17.08
CA LEU A 441 4.56 13.35 18.40
C LEU A 441 5.64 12.27 18.32
N PHE A 442 5.51 11.33 17.38
CA PHE A 442 6.52 10.29 17.16
C PHE A 442 7.90 10.86 16.82
N ARG A 443 7.94 11.90 15.96
CA ARG A 443 9.20 12.58 15.62
C ARG A 443 9.86 13.23 16.82
N ARG A 444 9.07 13.91 17.66
CA ARG A 444 9.58 14.54 18.88
C ARG A 444 10.03 13.51 19.91
N TRP A 445 9.26 12.44 20.07
CA TRP A 445 9.57 11.38 21.02
C TRP A 445 10.89 10.66 20.68
N HIS A 446 11.11 10.36 19.40
CA HIS A 446 12.37 9.76 18.94
C HIS A 446 13.63 10.57 19.24
N GLN A 447 13.52 11.90 19.41
CA GLN A 447 14.66 12.74 19.83
C GLN A 447 15.03 12.55 21.29
N LEU A 448 14.15 11.97 22.12
CA LEU A 448 14.33 11.82 23.56
C LEU A 448 14.57 10.38 24.01
N ASP A 449 14.08 9.40 23.26
CA ASP A 449 14.19 7.98 23.57
C ASP A 449 14.75 7.25 22.34
N GLN A 450 15.80 6.47 22.52
CA GLN A 450 16.44 5.68 21.47
C GLN A 450 16.83 4.28 21.96
N ASP A 451 16.18 3.78 23.02
CA ASP A 451 16.46 2.43 23.50
C ASP A 451 16.12 1.40 22.40
N PRO A 452 17.04 0.45 22.09
CA PRO A 452 16.82 -0.55 21.06
C PRO A 452 15.77 -1.61 21.43
N TYR A 453 15.39 -1.77 22.70
CA TYR A 453 14.51 -2.84 23.19
C TYR A 453 14.92 -4.22 22.68
N ALA A 454 16.20 -4.52 22.79
CA ALA A 454 16.81 -5.71 22.20
C ALA A 454 16.14 -7.01 22.69
N GLY A 455 15.84 -7.91 21.75
CA GLY A 455 15.26 -9.22 22.02
C GLY A 455 13.79 -9.22 22.47
N SER A 456 13.09 -8.10 22.35
CA SER A 456 11.66 -8.01 22.65
C SER A 456 10.77 -8.50 21.48
N TYR A 457 9.50 -8.75 21.77
CA TYR A 457 8.53 -9.23 20.77
C TYR A 457 7.13 -8.67 21.00
N VAL A 458 6.53 -8.09 19.96
CA VAL A 458 5.15 -7.56 19.97
C VAL A 458 4.28 -8.30 18.96
N ASP A 459 3.31 -9.07 19.47
CA ASP A 459 2.34 -9.82 18.67
C ASP A 459 1.11 -8.95 18.32
N VAL A 460 1.08 -8.41 17.10
CA VAL A 460 0.07 -7.40 16.70
C VAL A 460 -1.37 -7.94 16.73
N PRO A 461 -1.69 -9.13 16.18
CA PRO A 461 -3.01 -9.76 16.31
C PRO A 461 -3.46 -10.05 17.75
N GLU A 462 -2.55 -10.13 18.72
CA GLU A 462 -2.90 -10.33 20.14
C GLU A 462 -3.26 -9.01 20.85
N LEU A 463 -3.08 -7.86 20.21
CA LEU A 463 -3.57 -6.60 20.74
C LEU A 463 -5.10 -6.56 20.57
N PRO A 464 -5.89 -6.44 21.65
CA PRO A 464 -7.35 -6.56 21.58
C PRO A 464 -7.98 -5.61 20.56
N ILE A 465 -7.49 -4.37 20.50
CA ILE A 465 -7.99 -3.37 19.57
C ILE A 465 -7.63 -3.69 18.11
N MET A 466 -6.46 -4.26 17.85
CA MET A 466 -6.08 -4.68 16.50
C MET A 466 -6.97 -5.84 16.02
N ALA A 467 -7.23 -6.81 16.90
CA ALA A 467 -8.14 -7.91 16.62
C ALA A 467 -9.57 -7.39 16.35
N GLU A 468 -10.09 -6.49 17.19
CA GLU A 468 -11.42 -5.87 17.04
C GLU A 468 -11.56 -5.14 15.71
N LEU A 469 -10.61 -4.25 15.38
CA LEU A 469 -10.66 -3.46 14.14
C LEU A 469 -10.53 -4.34 12.89
N ASN A 470 -9.62 -5.32 12.90
CA ASN A 470 -9.40 -6.20 11.75
C ASN A 470 -10.61 -7.11 11.49
N ALA A 471 -11.17 -7.74 12.53
CA ALA A 471 -12.37 -8.57 12.42
C ALA A 471 -13.58 -7.71 12.00
N GLY A 472 -13.67 -6.47 12.50
CA GLY A 472 -14.71 -5.51 12.16
C GLY A 472 -14.81 -5.20 10.66
N LEU A 473 -13.70 -5.29 9.90
CA LEU A 473 -13.72 -5.12 8.44
C LEU A 473 -14.59 -6.14 7.72
N LEU A 474 -14.73 -7.36 8.27
CA LEU A 474 -15.52 -8.42 7.66
C LEU A 474 -16.98 -8.39 8.09
N ALA A 475 -17.38 -7.45 8.95
CA ALA A 475 -18.77 -7.26 9.31
C ALA A 475 -19.57 -6.66 8.13
N GLU A 476 -20.87 -6.97 8.08
CA GLU A 476 -21.79 -6.36 7.13
C GLU A 476 -22.40 -5.10 7.74
N TRP A 477 -22.03 -3.92 7.23
CA TRP A 477 -22.58 -2.65 7.67
C TRP A 477 -23.33 -1.96 6.54
N ASP A 478 -24.53 -1.46 6.83
CA ASP A 478 -25.19 -0.50 5.96
C ASP A 478 -24.55 0.90 6.07
N ALA A 479 -25.05 1.86 5.27
CA ALA A 479 -24.54 3.23 5.29
C ALA A 479 -24.74 3.92 6.65
N GLY A 480 -25.84 3.65 7.35
CA GLY A 480 -26.15 4.22 8.67
C GLY A 480 -25.27 3.64 9.78
N GLU A 481 -25.02 2.34 9.73
CA GLU A 481 -24.08 1.63 10.60
C GLU A 481 -22.67 2.12 10.37
N THR A 482 -22.26 2.28 9.12
CA THR A 482 -20.96 2.87 8.78
C THR A 482 -20.81 4.28 9.34
N ILE A 483 -21.84 5.12 9.24
CA ILE A 483 -21.80 6.46 9.82
C ILE A 483 -21.58 6.43 11.33
N ARG A 484 -22.28 5.56 12.05
CA ARG A 484 -22.10 5.40 13.51
C ARG A 484 -20.75 4.78 13.85
N GLY A 485 -20.30 3.79 13.08
CA GLY A 485 -19.03 3.10 13.23
C GLY A 485 -17.85 4.04 13.09
N LEU A 486 -17.82 4.88 12.05
CA LEU A 486 -16.76 5.89 11.85
C LEU A 486 -16.63 6.86 13.02
N ARG A 487 -17.75 7.23 13.67
CA ARG A 487 -17.73 8.09 14.87
C ARG A 487 -17.12 7.36 16.06
N ARG A 488 -17.54 6.12 16.32
CA ARG A 488 -16.94 5.28 17.38
C ARG A 488 -15.45 5.06 17.15
N HIS A 489 -15.06 4.79 15.90
CA HIS A 489 -13.66 4.64 15.53
C HIS A 489 -12.86 5.94 15.72
N ALA A 490 -13.45 7.10 15.45
CA ALA A 490 -12.79 8.37 15.72
C ALA A 490 -12.60 8.63 17.22
N ASP A 491 -13.63 8.37 18.04
CA ASP A 491 -13.52 8.47 19.50
C ASP A 491 -12.39 7.55 20.01
N LEU A 492 -12.35 6.33 19.49
CA LEU A 492 -11.30 5.36 19.80
C LEU A 492 -9.89 5.86 19.43
N LEU A 493 -9.71 6.43 18.25
CA LEU A 493 -8.42 7.02 17.85
C LEU A 493 -8.03 8.19 18.75
N HIS A 494 -8.98 9.01 19.18
CA HIS A 494 -8.74 10.08 20.16
C HIS A 494 -8.28 9.52 21.51
N GLU A 495 -8.94 8.47 22.02
CA GLU A 495 -8.53 7.81 23.27
C GLU A 495 -7.13 7.21 23.15
N MET A 496 -6.85 6.45 22.07
CA MET A 496 -5.52 5.88 21.82
C MET A 496 -4.43 6.95 21.78
N ALA A 497 -4.68 8.07 21.09
CA ALA A 497 -3.74 9.18 21.01
C ALA A 497 -3.52 9.85 22.38
N GLY A 498 -4.59 10.02 23.16
CA GLY A 498 -4.52 10.59 24.51
C GLY A 498 -3.73 9.72 25.48
N GLU A 499 -3.96 8.41 25.49
CA GLU A 499 -3.17 7.48 26.31
C GLU A 499 -1.69 7.46 25.91
N LEU A 500 -1.40 7.47 24.60
CA LEU A 500 -0.03 7.52 24.11
C LEU A 500 0.65 8.83 24.54
N ARG A 501 -0.04 9.96 24.41
CA ARG A 501 0.43 11.26 24.89
C ARG A 501 0.76 11.21 26.38
N ASP A 502 -0.17 10.72 27.22
CA ASP A 502 0.01 10.68 28.67
C ASP A 502 1.18 9.77 29.08
N TYR A 503 1.33 8.62 28.42
CA TYR A 503 2.47 7.72 28.61
C TYR A 503 3.80 8.42 28.30
N ILE A 504 3.91 9.07 27.14
CA ILE A 504 5.12 9.77 26.72
C ILE A 504 5.42 10.94 27.67
N GLN A 505 4.41 11.72 28.05
CA GLN A 505 4.57 12.87 28.95
C GLN A 505 5.01 12.45 30.36
N ALA A 506 4.55 11.30 30.86
CA ALA A 506 4.97 10.76 32.13
C ALA A 506 6.47 10.36 32.14
N GLN A 507 6.97 9.84 31.02
CA GLN A 507 8.38 9.45 30.87
C GLN A 507 9.30 10.60 30.49
N HIS A 508 8.76 11.58 29.74
CA HIS A 508 9.50 12.73 29.23
C HIS A 508 8.73 14.04 29.50
N PRO A 509 8.67 14.52 30.76
CA PRO A 509 7.92 15.72 31.12
C PRO A 509 8.36 16.99 30.36
N GLN A 510 9.57 16.99 29.82
CA GLN A 510 10.16 18.08 29.04
C GLN A 510 9.68 18.14 27.58
N LEU A 511 8.99 17.12 27.07
CA LEU A 511 8.53 17.09 25.68
C LEU A 511 7.47 18.20 25.46
N PRO A 512 7.68 19.15 24.52
CA PRO A 512 6.73 20.23 24.32
C PRO A 512 5.47 19.71 23.61
N LEU A 513 4.33 19.80 24.31
CA LEU A 513 3.01 19.40 23.80
C LEU A 513 2.05 20.57 23.55
N ALA A 514 2.40 21.80 23.96
CA ALA A 514 1.50 22.95 23.86
C ALA A 514 1.05 23.26 22.43
N ASP A 515 1.89 22.97 21.45
CA ASP A 515 1.62 23.19 20.02
C ASP A 515 0.94 21.98 19.33
N LEU A 516 0.46 20.99 20.11
CA LEU A 516 -0.29 19.83 19.62
C LEU A 516 -1.68 19.79 20.28
N PRO A 517 -2.56 20.75 19.97
CA PRO A 517 -3.83 20.95 20.67
C PRO A 517 -4.88 19.84 20.44
N ARG A 518 -4.72 18.98 19.43
CA ARG A 518 -5.62 17.83 19.20
C ARG A 518 -5.26 16.63 20.07
N LEU A 519 -4.02 16.55 20.56
CA LEU A 519 -3.59 15.56 21.55
C LEU A 519 -4.08 15.93 22.95
N GLN A 520 -5.32 15.59 23.26
CA GLN A 520 -5.91 15.81 24.57
C GLN A 520 -5.53 14.68 25.55
N ALA A 521 -5.55 14.98 26.85
CA ALA A 521 -5.35 13.97 27.88
C ALA A 521 -6.48 12.95 27.87
N CYS A 522 -6.15 11.71 28.21
CA CYS A 522 -7.16 10.68 28.29
C CYS A 522 -8.12 10.93 29.47
N SER A 523 -9.40 10.60 29.28
CA SER A 523 -10.38 10.69 30.36
C SER A 523 -10.22 9.52 31.35
N ALA A 524 -10.53 9.74 32.63
CA ALA A 524 -10.40 8.69 33.65
C ALA A 524 -11.30 7.49 33.32
N GLY A 525 -10.70 6.29 33.24
CA GLY A 525 -11.40 5.02 32.94
C GLY A 525 -11.26 4.50 31.50
N SER A 526 -10.29 5.00 30.74
CA SER A 526 -10.01 4.53 29.37
C SER A 526 -9.51 3.08 29.33
N ARG A 527 -9.77 2.41 28.20
CA ARG A 527 -9.28 1.05 27.94
C ARG A 527 -7.79 1.14 27.67
N CYS A 528 -6.94 0.53 28.50
CA CYS A 528 -5.49 0.58 28.34
C CYS A 528 -5.03 -0.08 27.01
N TYR A 529 -5.03 0.67 25.90
CA TYR A 529 -4.83 0.16 24.55
C TYR A 529 -3.37 -0.25 24.30
N TRP A 530 -2.45 0.37 25.03
CA TRP A 530 -1.01 0.23 24.83
C TRP A 530 -0.34 -0.77 25.76
N ASP A 531 -1.03 -1.26 26.79
CA ASP A 531 -0.43 -2.13 27.83
C ASP A 531 0.24 -3.37 27.25
N ARG A 532 -0.43 -4.06 26.31
CA ARG A 532 0.16 -5.25 25.67
C ARG A 532 1.34 -4.91 24.75
N VAL A 533 1.36 -3.70 24.16
CA VAL A 533 2.53 -3.23 23.39
C VAL A 533 3.71 -3.05 24.32
N TRP A 534 3.50 -2.40 25.47
CA TRP A 534 4.53 -2.17 26.47
C TRP A 534 5.00 -3.47 27.13
N GLN A 535 4.10 -4.40 27.44
CA GLN A 535 4.46 -5.74 27.93
C GLN A 535 5.31 -6.51 26.91
N GLY A 536 4.98 -6.43 25.62
CA GLY A 536 5.78 -7.06 24.57
C GLY A 536 7.19 -6.47 24.46
N LEU A 537 7.31 -5.14 24.56
CA LEU A 537 8.59 -4.42 24.49
C LEU A 537 9.47 -4.62 25.73
N HIS A 538 8.90 -4.55 26.93
CA HIS A 538 9.64 -4.70 28.18
C HIS A 538 9.86 -6.16 28.61
N GLY A 539 9.26 -7.11 27.89
CA GLY A 539 9.12 -8.49 28.32
C GLY A 539 8.03 -8.65 29.39
N VAL A 540 7.51 -9.87 29.54
CA VAL A 540 6.69 -10.22 30.72
C VAL A 540 7.61 -10.08 31.94
N PRO A 541 7.24 -9.34 33.00
CA PRO A 541 8.00 -9.38 34.25
C PRO A 541 8.12 -10.85 34.68
N ALA A 542 9.35 -11.31 34.88
CA ALA A 542 9.65 -12.68 35.28
C ALA A 542 8.92 -13.10 36.56
#